data_AF-A0A9E5MXP1-F1
#
_entry.id   AF-A0A9E5MXP1-F1
#
_cell.length_a   1.000
_cell.length_b   1.000
_cell.length_c   1.000
_cell.angle_alpha   90.00
_cell.angle_beta   90.00
_cell.angle_gamma   90.00
#
_symmetry.space_group_name_H-M   'P 1'
#
loop_
_entity.id
_entity.type
_entity.pdbx_description
1 polymer ?
#
loop_
_entity_poly.entity_id
_entity_poly.type
_entity_poly.pdbx_seq_one_letter_code
_entity_poly.pdbx_strand_id
1 'polypeptide(L)' 'MTAYIIRRTLYAIPILIGVNFITFFLFFIVNSPEDMARMHLGMRRVTPDAIEKWK' A
#
# COMPACT_ATOMS: atom_id res chain seq x y z
N MET A 1 -14.81 -1.71 34.20
CA MET A 1 -14.46 -2.49 32.99
C MET A 1 -14.82 -1.76 31.68
N THR A 2 -16.05 -1.29 31.48
CA THR A 2 -16.50 -0.69 30.19
C THR A 2 -15.64 0.49 29.70
N ALA A 3 -15.33 1.47 30.56
CA ALA A 3 -14.48 2.60 30.18
C ALA A 3 -13.04 2.19 29.79
N TYR A 4 -12.52 1.11 30.36
CA TYR A 4 -11.22 0.55 30.01
C TYR A 4 -11.26 -0.09 28.61
N ILE A 5 -12.30 -0.89 28.34
CA ILE A 5 -12.51 -1.53 27.03
C ILE A 5 -12.67 -0.46 25.93
N ILE A 6 -13.42 0.61 26.20
CA ILE A 6 -13.59 1.73 25.25
C ILE A 6 -12.25 2.39 24.94
N ARG A 7 -11.46 2.77 25.95
CA ARG A 7 -10.12 3.35 25.73
C ARG A 7 -9.22 2.42 24.93
N ARG A 8 -9.20 1.12 25.26
CA ARG A 8 -8.42 0.11 24.54
C ARG A 8 -8.82 0.00 23.07
N THR A 9 -10.11 0.07 22.78
CA THR A 9 -10.64 0.01 21.41
C THR A 9 -10.33 1.28 20.62
N LEU A 10 -10.40 2.46 21.26
CA LEU A 10 -10.05 3.72 20.62
C LEU A 10 -8.57 3.79 20.22
N TYR A 11 -7.67 3.16 20.99
CA TYR A 11 -6.26 3.06 20.60
C TYR A 11 -6.03 2.17 19.37
N ALA A 12 -6.95 1.26 19.04
CA ALA A 12 -6.81 0.44 17.84
C ALA A 12 -6.89 1.28 16.55
N ILE A 13 -7.67 2.37 16.54
CA ILE A 13 -7.86 3.24 15.37
C ILE A 13 -6.53 3.83 14.88
N PRO A 14 -5.78 4.60 15.68
CA PRO A 14 -4.49 5.15 15.23
C PRO A 14 -3.45 4.06 14.95
N ILE A 15 -3.48 2.93 15.65
CA ILE A 15 -2.57 1.80 15.39
C ILE A 15 -2.83 1.21 14.00
N LEU A 16 -4.09 0.91 13.67
CA LEU A 16 -4.46 0.35 12.37
C LEU A 16 -4.13 1.31 11.23
N ILE A 17 -4.36 2.61 11.44
CA ILE A 17 -3.97 3.65 10.49
C ILE A 17 -2.45 3.64 10.31
N GLY A 18 -1.68 3.66 11.40
CA GLY A 18 -0.22 3.64 11.36
C GLY A 18 0.34 2.42 10.64
N VAL A 19 -0.17 1.22 10.94
CA VAL A 19 0.24 -0.03 10.27
C VAL A 19 -0.11 0.00 8.78
N ASN A 20 -1.28 0.50 8.39
CA ASN A 20 -1.64 0.66 6.98
C ASN A 20 -0.71 1.63 6.25
N PHE A 21 -0.37 2.77 6.87
CA PHE A 21 0.59 3.70 6.26
C PHE A 21 1.99 3.07 6.14
N ILE A 22 2.49 2.41 7.19
CA ILE A 22 3.80 1.76 7.14
C ILE A 22 3.83 0.70 6.05
N THR A 23 2.81 -0.15 5.96
CA THR A 23 2.72 -1.18 4.93
C THR A 23 2.61 -0.57 3.52
N PHE A 24 1.83 0.50 3.37
CA PHE A 24 1.77 1.27 2.12
C PHE A 24 3.15 1.82 1.72
N PHE A 25 3.82 2.55 2.62
CA PHE A 25 5.16 3.08 2.33
C PHE A 25 6.17 1.97 2.04
N LEU A 26 6.14 0.88 2.80
CA LEU A 26 7.01 -0.26 2.56
C LEU A 26 6.74 -0.87 1.19
N PHE A 27 5.48 -0.98 0.77
CA PHE A 27 5.12 -1.48 -0.54
C PHE A 27 5.68 -0.60 -1.67
N PHE A 28 5.62 0.73 -1.52
CA PHE A 28 6.17 1.70 -2.47
C PHE A 28 7.69 1.82 -2.46
N ILE A 29 8.34 1.58 -1.31
CA ILE A 29 9.80 1.57 -1.20
C ILE A 29 10.37 0.26 -1.78
N VAL A 30 9.71 -0.87 -1.51
CA VAL A 30 10.20 -2.20 -1.90
C VAL A 30 9.80 -2.57 -3.34
N ASN A 31 8.58 -2.24 -3.75
CA ASN A 31 8.12 -2.50 -5.11
C ASN A 31 8.15 -1.19 -5.90
N SER A 32 8.84 -1.18 -7.03
CA SER A 32 8.81 -0.01 -7.91
C SER A 32 7.39 0.16 -8.47
N PRO A 33 6.90 1.40 -8.68
CA PRO A 33 5.58 1.64 -9.28
C PRO A 33 5.40 0.93 -10.62
N GLU A 34 6.48 0.78 -11.38
CA GLU A 34 6.51 0.01 -12.63
C GLU A 34 6.19 -1.47 -12.43
N ASP A 35 6.67 -2.08 -11.35
CA ASP A 35 6.42 -3.50 -11.05
C ASP A 35 4.97 -3.73 -10.62
N MET A 36 4.42 -2.80 -9.84
CA MET A 36 3.00 -2.81 -9.50
C MET A 36 2.11 -2.63 -10.74
N ALA A 37 2.51 -1.77 -11.67
CA ALA A 37 1.80 -1.54 -12.93
C ALA A 37 1.87 -2.77 -13.85
N ARG A 38 3.03 -3.44 -13.96
CA ARG A 38 3.19 -4.70 -14.70
C ARG A 38 2.33 -5.83 -14.12
N MET A 39 2.19 -5.89 -12.80
CA MET A 39 1.33 -6.86 -12.11
C MET A 39 -0.16 -6.58 -12.31
N HIS A 40 -0.59 -5.31 -12.30
CA HIS A 40 -2.00 -4.92 -12.50
C HIS A 40 -2.46 -4.97 -13.96
N LEU A 41 -1.58 -4.65 -14.92
CA LEU A 41 -1.89 -4.70 -16.36
C LEU A 41 -1.92 -6.14 -16.91
N GLY A 42 -1.50 -7.12 -16.10
CA GLY A 42 -1.33 -8.50 -16.52
C GLY A 42 -0.19 -8.63 -17.53
N MET A 43 0.46 -9.78 -17.57
CA MET A 43 1.54 -10.10 -18.52
C MET A 43 1.07 -10.21 -19.99
N ARG A 44 0.21 -9.32 -20.48
CA ARG A 44 -0.25 -9.26 -21.87
C ARG A 44 -0.09 -7.84 -22.39
N ARG A 45 1.10 -7.58 -22.96
CA ARG A 45 1.46 -6.45 -23.85
C ARG A 45 1.83 -5.13 -23.17
N VAL A 46 2.73 -5.14 -22.19
CA VAL A 46 3.51 -3.92 -21.89
C VAL A 46 4.79 -3.99 -22.72
N THR A 47 4.74 -3.52 -23.96
CA THR A 47 5.94 -3.26 -24.77
C THR A 47 6.81 -2.24 -24.03
N PRO A 48 8.16 -2.33 -24.07
CA PRO A 48 9.06 -1.38 -23.40
C PRO A 48 8.72 0.10 -23.68
N ASP A 49 8.18 0.38 -24.87
CA ASP A 49 7.70 1.67 -25.37
C ASP A 49 6.60 2.32 -24.48
N ALA A 50 5.73 1.52 -23.85
CA ALA A 50 4.62 2.04 -23.03
C ALA A 50 5.08 2.52 -21.63
N ILE A 51 6.23 2.03 -21.16
CA ILE A 51 6.83 2.41 -19.88
C ILE A 51 7.57 3.75 -20.03
N GLU A 52 8.23 3.97 -21.17
CA GLU A 52 8.95 5.21 -21.46
C GLU A 52 8.03 6.43 -21.63
N LYS A 53 6.79 6.21 -22.10
CA LYS A 53 5.79 7.27 -22.31
C LYS A 53 5.11 7.79 -21.03
N TRP A 54 5.38 7.14 -19.89
CA TRP A 54 4.87 7.53 -18.57
C TRP A 54 5.90 8.29 -17.72
N LYS A 55 7.13 8.47 -18.22
CA LYS A 55 8.11 9.35 -17.60
C LYS A 55 7.69 10.81 -17.73
#